data_AF-A0A2W0A5N6-F1
#
_entry.id   AF-A0A2W0A5N6-F1
#
_cell.length_a   1.000
_cell.length_b   1.000
_cell.length_c   1.000
_cell.angle_alpha   90.00
_cell.angle_beta   90.00
_cell.angle_gamma   90.00
#
_symmetry.space_group_name_H-M   'P 1'
#
loop_
_entity.id
_entity.type
_entity.pdbx_description
1 polymer ?
#
loop_
_entity_poly.entity_id
_entity_poly.type
_entity_poly.pdbx_seq_one_letter_code
_entity_poly.pdbx_strand_id
1 'polypeptide(L)'
;MVRTFYLLGVLAVLGAADTLYFHEWRVRLPGMGRRARAELQLHALRDFVYSVLFGSLPWFAWQGWWAAVLALLLLTEVVLTLWDFVVEDWIRKPLGGVYPGERIMHGVMGITYGAMLAYLGPSLRNWWFTPTQLVISPVPVPSGLRWTMLVLAAGVLLSGVRDLCAAAELPGSAWPWVRR
;
A
#
# COMPACT_ATOMS: atom_id res chain seq x y z
N MET A 1 19.01 -0.43 -1.99
CA MET A 1 18.58 -0.87 -0.64
C MET A 1 18.44 0.26 0.37
N VAL A 2 19.45 0.77 1.09
CA VAL A 2 19.22 1.73 2.21
C VAL A 2 18.27 2.90 1.85
N ARG A 3 18.51 3.58 0.71
CA ARG A 3 17.65 4.67 0.22
C ARG A 3 16.22 4.22 -0.09
N THR A 4 16.05 3.01 -0.63
CA THR A 4 14.75 2.37 -0.87
C THR A 4 13.92 2.34 0.41
N PHE A 5 14.51 2.00 1.57
CA PHE A 5 13.76 1.90 2.82
C PHE A 5 13.37 3.23 3.43
N TYR A 6 14.19 4.27 3.27
CA TYR A 6 13.78 5.61 3.67
C TYR A 6 12.60 6.09 2.83
N LEU A 7 12.64 5.88 1.50
CA LEU A 7 11.52 6.22 0.62
C LEU A 7 10.28 5.38 0.91
N LEU A 8 10.46 4.08 1.19
CA LEU A 8 9.38 3.18 1.60
C LEU A 8 8.77 3.62 2.95
N GLY A 9 9.59 4.11 3.88
CA GLY A 9 9.10 4.68 5.14
C GLY A 9 8.33 5.98 4.95
N VAL A 10 8.79 6.87 4.07
CA VAL A 10 8.03 8.07 3.70
C VAL A 10 6.70 7.69 3.05
N LEU A 11 6.70 6.75 2.11
CA LEU A 11 5.46 6.21 1.50
C LEU A 11 4.50 5.66 2.53
N ALA A 12 4.99 4.91 3.52
CA ALA A 12 4.14 4.36 4.57
C ALA A 12 3.48 5.44 5.43
N VAL A 13 4.20 6.53 5.73
CA VAL A 13 3.63 7.66 6.47
C VAL A 13 2.60 8.42 5.63
N LEU A 14 2.89 8.68 4.35
CA LEU A 14 1.95 9.35 3.45
C LEU A 14 0.70 8.51 3.22
N GLY A 15 0.87 7.20 2.97
CA GLY A 15 -0.25 6.26 2.81
C GLY A 15 -1.09 6.14 4.09
N ALA A 16 -0.47 6.05 5.26
CA ALA A 16 -1.22 6.06 6.52
C ALA A 16 -1.99 7.37 6.72
N ALA A 17 -1.40 8.51 6.37
CA ALA A 17 -2.08 9.80 6.43
C ALA A 17 -3.27 9.84 5.46
N ASP A 18 -3.10 9.32 4.25
CA ASP A 18 -4.16 9.20 3.25
C ASP A 18 -5.33 8.33 3.74
N THR A 19 -5.02 7.13 4.23
CA THR A 19 -6.00 6.19 4.79
C THR A 19 -6.75 6.79 5.99
N LEU A 20 -6.04 7.40 6.94
CA LEU A 20 -6.66 7.92 8.16
C LEU A 20 -7.45 9.21 7.90
N TYR A 21 -6.93 10.10 7.06
CA TYR A 21 -7.52 11.42 6.85
C TYR A 21 -8.56 11.41 5.73
N PHE A 22 -8.20 11.00 4.52
CA PHE A 22 -9.11 11.09 3.38
C PHE A 22 -10.10 9.93 3.36
N HIS A 23 -9.59 8.70 3.39
CA HIS A 23 -10.41 7.49 3.35
C HIS A 23 -11.35 7.36 4.57
N GLU A 24 -10.78 7.35 5.79
CA GLU A 24 -11.57 7.16 7.01
C GLU A 24 -12.33 8.42 7.44
N TRP A 25 -11.65 9.54 7.66
CA TRP A 25 -12.29 10.69 8.29
C TRP A 25 -13.14 11.55 7.34
N ARG A 26 -12.59 11.93 6.18
CA ARG A 26 -13.24 12.84 5.23
C ARG A 26 -14.34 12.15 4.42
N VAL A 27 -14.02 11.02 3.80
CA VAL A 27 -14.94 10.27 2.93
C VAL A 27 -15.81 9.34 3.75
N ARG A 28 -15.27 8.77 4.85
CA ARG A 28 -15.94 7.73 5.64
C ARG A 28 -16.29 6.55 4.76
N LEU A 29 -15.33 6.13 3.94
CA LEU A 29 -15.54 5.17 2.85
C LEU A 29 -16.19 3.86 3.31
N PRO A 30 -15.80 3.25 4.46
CA PRO A 30 -16.47 2.04 4.97
C PRO A 30 -17.97 2.25 5.29
N GLY A 31 -18.40 3.50 5.53
CA GLY A 31 -19.78 3.89 5.77
C GLY A 31 -20.63 4.11 4.51
N MET A 32 -20.04 4.06 3.30
CA MET A 32 -20.77 4.31 2.05
C MET A 32 -21.52 3.08 1.48
N GLY A 33 -21.42 1.93 2.16
CA GLY A 33 -22.09 0.70 1.77
C GLY A 33 -21.69 0.23 0.36
N ARG A 34 -22.65 -0.28 -0.41
CA ARG A 34 -22.42 -0.90 -1.73
C ARG A 34 -21.70 -0.02 -2.73
N ARG A 35 -21.88 1.31 -2.65
CA ARG A 35 -21.32 2.24 -3.63
C ARG A 35 -19.79 2.26 -3.60
N ALA A 36 -19.20 2.04 -2.42
CA ALA A 36 -17.76 2.03 -2.23
C ALA A 36 -17.12 0.64 -2.42
N ARG A 37 -17.91 -0.40 -2.76
CA ARG A 37 -17.40 -1.79 -2.78
C ARG A 37 -16.17 -1.96 -3.66
N ALA A 38 -16.18 -1.43 -4.88
CA ALA A 38 -15.04 -1.59 -5.79
C ALA A 38 -13.81 -0.82 -5.29
N GLU A 39 -13.99 0.36 -4.71
CA GLU A 39 -12.91 1.15 -4.10
C GLU A 39 -12.30 0.42 -2.90
N LEU A 40 -13.13 -0.05 -1.97
CA LEU A 40 -12.70 -0.81 -0.80
C LEU A 40 -11.98 -2.12 -1.18
N GLN A 41 -12.41 -2.81 -2.25
CA GLN A 41 -11.72 -4.00 -2.74
C GLN A 41 -10.32 -3.66 -3.29
N LEU A 42 -10.17 -2.52 -3.96
CA LEU A 42 -8.88 -2.06 -4.46
C LEU A 42 -7.96 -1.64 -3.32
N HIS A 43 -8.49 -0.89 -2.35
CA HIS A 43 -7.75 -0.49 -1.15
C HIS A 43 -7.29 -1.72 -0.37
N ALA A 44 -8.18 -2.69 -0.15
CA ALA A 44 -7.81 -3.95 0.49
C ALA A 44 -6.69 -4.72 -0.25
N LEU A 45 -6.77 -4.81 -1.58
CA LEU A 45 -5.77 -5.50 -2.37
C LEU A 45 -4.42 -4.76 -2.34
N ARG A 46 -4.43 -3.43 -2.44
CA ARG A 46 -3.24 -2.59 -2.32
C ARG A 46 -2.62 -2.75 -0.93
N ASP A 47 -3.44 -2.77 0.11
CA ASP A 47 -3.03 -2.95 1.49
C ASP A 47 -2.35 -4.30 1.73
N PHE A 48 -2.87 -5.38 1.12
CA PHE A 48 -2.21 -6.69 1.18
C PHE A 48 -0.85 -6.71 0.48
N VAL A 49 -0.72 -6.04 -0.67
CA VAL A 49 0.57 -5.88 -1.34
C VAL A 49 1.55 -5.14 -0.43
N TYR A 50 1.17 -3.98 0.12
CA TYR A 50 2.02 -3.22 1.02
C TYR A 50 2.35 -3.96 2.32
N SER A 51 1.44 -4.77 2.87
CA SER A 51 1.73 -5.62 4.02
C SER A 51 2.88 -6.60 3.73
N VAL A 52 2.85 -7.25 2.57
CA VAL A 52 3.96 -8.12 2.13
C VAL A 52 5.23 -7.31 1.95
N LEU A 53 5.18 -6.15 1.28
CA LEU A 53 6.37 -5.32 1.04
C LEU A 53 7.01 -4.84 2.34
N PHE A 54 6.24 -4.23 3.24
CA PHE A 54 6.74 -3.74 4.53
C PHE A 54 7.19 -4.89 5.45
N GLY A 55 6.49 -6.02 5.44
CA GLY A 55 6.78 -7.17 6.29
C GLY A 55 8.01 -7.97 5.85
N SER A 56 8.38 -7.91 4.56
CA SER A 56 9.41 -8.79 4.00
C SER A 56 10.66 -8.07 3.50
N LEU A 57 10.54 -6.95 2.79
CA LEU A 57 11.69 -6.24 2.19
C LEU A 57 12.78 -5.88 3.21
N PRO A 58 12.48 -5.46 4.45
CA PRO A 58 13.52 -5.08 5.41
C PRO A 58 14.32 -6.28 5.95
N TRP A 59 13.85 -7.50 5.72
CA TRP A 59 14.33 -8.73 6.38
C TRP A 59 14.89 -9.75 5.41
N PHE A 60 14.39 -9.79 4.16
CA PHE A 60 14.72 -10.84 3.21
C PHE A 60 15.33 -10.30 1.92
N ALA A 61 16.32 -11.02 1.41
CA ALA A 61 16.74 -10.94 0.01
C ALA A 61 15.89 -11.91 -0.83
N TRP A 62 15.19 -11.37 -1.81
CA TRP A 62 14.28 -12.11 -2.71
C TRP A 62 15.04 -12.66 -3.92
N GLN A 63 15.82 -13.73 -3.75
CA GLN A 63 16.75 -14.24 -4.77
C GLN A 63 16.09 -15.17 -5.80
N GLY A 64 16.60 -15.16 -7.03
CA GLY A 64 16.13 -15.96 -8.16
C GLY A 64 14.67 -15.69 -8.53
N TRP A 65 13.84 -16.73 -8.61
CA TRP A 65 12.42 -16.58 -8.92
C TRP A 65 11.64 -15.72 -7.92
N TRP A 66 12.09 -15.62 -6.67
CA TRP A 66 11.50 -14.69 -5.71
C TRP A 66 11.66 -13.24 -6.16
N ALA A 67 12.75 -12.87 -6.85
CA ALA A 67 12.91 -11.54 -7.41
C ALA A 67 11.80 -11.22 -8.44
N ALA A 68 11.38 -12.22 -9.23
CA ALA A 68 10.28 -12.07 -10.19
C ALA A 68 8.92 -11.93 -9.49
N VAL A 69 8.68 -12.69 -8.41
CA VAL A 69 7.47 -12.53 -7.59
C VAL A 69 7.40 -11.13 -6.98
N LEU A 70 8.51 -10.63 -6.43
CA LEU A 70 8.59 -9.28 -5.89
C LEU A 70 8.38 -8.23 -6.98
N ALA A 71 8.98 -8.40 -8.16
CA ALA A 71 8.76 -7.50 -9.30
C ALA A 71 7.30 -7.49 -9.76
N LEU A 72 6.63 -8.65 -9.76
CA LEU A 72 5.21 -8.76 -10.05
C LEU A 72 4.37 -8.02 -9.00
N LEU A 73 4.65 -8.18 -7.71
CA LEU A 73 3.95 -7.44 -6.64
C LEU A 73 4.09 -5.92 -6.81
N LEU A 74 5.29 -5.44 -7.12
CA LEU A 74 5.54 -4.02 -7.37
C LEU A 74 4.78 -3.52 -8.60
N LEU A 75 4.74 -4.30 -9.69
CA LEU A 75 3.97 -3.95 -10.88
C LEU A 75 2.46 -3.97 -10.60
N THR A 76 1.98 -4.95 -9.82
CA THR A 76 0.60 -5.01 -9.38
C THR A 76 0.23 -3.77 -8.58
N GLU A 77 1.09 -3.32 -7.67
CA GLU A 77 0.87 -2.06 -6.93
C GLU A 77 0.70 -0.87 -7.89
N VAL A 78 1.57 -0.73 -8.91
CA VAL A 78 1.46 0.36 -9.90
C VAL A 78 0.11 0.30 -10.62
N VAL A 79 -0.30 -0.89 -11.07
CA VAL A 79 -1.59 -1.07 -11.76
C VAL A 79 -2.75 -0.72 -10.84
N LEU A 80 -2.72 -1.17 -9.58
CA LEU A 80 -3.77 -0.87 -8.60
C LEU A 80 -3.85 0.62 -8.30
N THR A 81 -2.72 1.29 -8.14
CA THR A 81 -2.67 2.73 -7.88
C THR A 81 -3.19 3.55 -9.07
N LEU A 82 -2.86 3.16 -10.30
CA LEU A 82 -3.43 3.81 -11.49
C LEU A 82 -4.94 3.55 -11.62
N TRP A 83 -5.37 2.33 -11.30
CA TRP A 83 -6.77 1.95 -11.35
C TRP A 83 -7.60 2.65 -10.26
N ASP A 84 -7.02 2.86 -9.08
CA ASP A 84 -7.59 3.62 -7.98
C ASP A 84 -7.96 5.05 -8.42
N PHE A 85 -7.09 5.75 -9.15
CA PHE A 85 -7.39 7.08 -9.68
C PHE A 85 -8.65 7.11 -10.55
N VAL A 86 -8.89 6.04 -11.33
CA VAL A 86 -10.08 5.92 -12.17
C VAL A 86 -11.31 5.62 -11.32
N VAL A 87 -11.20 4.66 -10.40
CA VAL A 87 -12.32 4.19 -9.60
C VAL A 87 -12.78 5.23 -8.59
N GLU A 88 -11.86 5.92 -7.91
CA GLU A 88 -12.19 7.02 -7.00
C GLU A 88 -12.88 8.16 -7.73
N ASP A 89 -12.43 8.52 -8.94
CA ASP A 89 -13.09 9.57 -9.73
C ASP A 89 -14.53 9.19 -10.05
N TRP A 90 -14.80 7.91 -10.32
CA TRP A 90 -16.15 7.45 -10.62
C TRP A 90 -17.03 7.33 -9.38
N ILE A 91 -16.54 6.73 -8.30
CA ILE A 91 -17.31 6.46 -7.09
C ILE A 91 -17.56 7.74 -6.30
N ARG A 92 -16.60 8.66 -6.28
CA ARG A 92 -16.67 9.90 -5.50
C ARG A 92 -17.23 11.08 -6.28
N LYS A 93 -17.59 10.93 -7.56
CA LYS A 93 -18.32 11.95 -8.35
C LYS A 93 -19.50 12.58 -7.61
N PRO A 94 -20.41 11.81 -6.97
CA PRO A 94 -21.52 12.37 -6.21
C PRO A 94 -21.10 13.18 -4.97
N LEU A 95 -19.85 13.03 -4.50
CA LEU A 95 -19.27 13.77 -3.38
C LEU A 95 -18.56 15.07 -3.83
N GLY A 96 -18.59 15.40 -5.13
CA GLY A 96 -17.79 16.48 -5.71
C GLY A 96 -16.42 16.02 -6.24
N GLY A 97 -16.18 14.71 -6.32
CA GLY A 97 -14.93 14.11 -6.79
C GLY A 97 -13.86 13.95 -5.71
N VAL A 98 -12.66 13.53 -6.11
CA VAL A 98 -11.49 13.38 -5.23
C VAL A 98 -11.01 14.75 -4.75
N TYR A 99 -10.69 14.87 -3.46
CA TYR A 99 -10.29 16.14 -2.85
C TYR A 99 -8.98 16.67 -3.46
N PRO A 100 -8.81 18.00 -3.61
CA PRO A 100 -7.57 18.55 -4.17
C PRO A 100 -6.31 18.14 -3.40
N GLY A 101 -6.38 18.12 -2.06
CA GLY A 101 -5.25 17.72 -1.22
C GLY A 101 -4.88 16.23 -1.37
N GLU A 102 -5.88 15.38 -1.57
CA GLU A 102 -5.71 13.94 -1.81
C GLU A 102 -5.04 13.69 -3.17
N ARG A 103 -5.45 14.42 -4.22
CA ARG A 103 -4.79 14.36 -5.54
C ARG A 103 -3.32 14.77 -5.47
N ILE A 104 -3.00 15.81 -4.69
CA ILE A 104 -1.60 16.21 -4.45
C ILE A 104 -0.85 15.11 -3.70
N MET A 105 -1.45 14.53 -2.65
CA MET A 105 -0.88 13.42 -1.89
C MET A 105 -0.56 12.23 -2.80
N HIS A 106 -1.51 11.82 -3.66
CA HIS A 106 -1.35 10.74 -4.63
C HIS A 106 -0.20 11.03 -5.61
N GLY A 107 -0.09 12.26 -6.11
CA GLY A 107 1.02 12.68 -6.97
C GLY A 107 2.38 12.56 -6.27
N VAL A 108 2.49 13.04 -5.03
CA VAL A 108 3.72 12.95 -4.23
C VAL A 108 4.07 11.49 -3.92
N MET A 109 3.08 10.66 -3.58
CA MET A 109 3.29 9.22 -3.36
C MET A 109 3.77 8.54 -4.64
N GLY A 110 3.16 8.80 -5.80
CA GLY A 110 3.59 8.24 -7.07
C GLY A 110 5.04 8.59 -7.43
N ILE A 111 5.46 9.84 -7.23
CA ILE A 111 6.86 10.28 -7.44
C ILE A 111 7.79 9.55 -6.45
N THR A 112 7.41 9.48 -5.18
CA THR A 112 8.22 8.82 -4.13
C THR A 112 8.36 7.32 -4.41
N TYR A 113 7.29 6.68 -4.89
CA TYR A 113 7.28 5.28 -5.30
C TYR A 113 8.18 5.04 -6.52
N GLY A 114 8.09 5.89 -7.55
CA GLY A 114 8.99 5.82 -8.70
C GLY A 114 10.47 5.94 -8.30
N ALA A 115 10.80 6.86 -7.39
CA ALA A 115 12.15 6.98 -6.84
C ALA A 115 12.57 5.73 -6.04
N MET A 116 11.65 5.17 -5.24
CA MET A 116 11.87 3.94 -4.48
C MET A 116 12.20 2.77 -5.41
N LEU A 117 11.42 2.59 -6.49
CA LEU A 117 11.67 1.58 -7.52
C LEU A 117 13.03 1.77 -8.21
N ALA A 118 13.40 3.01 -8.56
CA ALA A 118 14.69 3.29 -9.19
C ALA A 118 15.87 2.86 -8.29
N TYR A 119 15.77 3.05 -6.97
CA TYR A 119 16.78 2.58 -6.01
C TYR A 119 16.71 1.08 -5.69
N LEU A 120 15.56 0.45 -5.87
CA LEU A 120 15.36 -1.00 -5.69
C LEU A 120 15.82 -1.80 -6.92
N GLY A 121 15.69 -1.24 -8.12
CA GLY A 121 15.98 -1.89 -9.40
C GLY A 121 17.34 -2.60 -9.46
N PRO A 122 18.46 -1.96 -9.06
CA PRO A 122 19.76 -2.64 -9.04
C PRO A 122 19.80 -3.86 -8.11
N SER A 123 19.06 -3.83 -7.00
CA SER A 123 18.98 -4.95 -6.06
C SER A 123 18.12 -6.08 -6.62
N LEU A 124 16.99 -5.78 -7.26
CA LEU A 124 16.19 -6.77 -8.01
C LEU A 124 17.01 -7.45 -9.11
N ARG A 125 17.78 -6.67 -9.88
CA ARG A 125 18.66 -7.20 -10.92
C ARG A 125 19.71 -8.14 -10.33
N ASN A 126 20.37 -7.75 -9.24
CA ASN A 126 21.36 -8.60 -8.60
C ASN A 126 20.73 -9.89 -8.06
N TRP A 127 19.57 -9.80 -7.41
CA TRP A 127 18.84 -10.96 -6.89
C TRP A 127 18.36 -11.90 -7.99
N TRP A 128 17.96 -11.40 -9.15
CA TRP A 128 17.58 -12.22 -10.30
C TRP A 128 18.70 -13.18 -10.75
N PHE A 129 19.95 -12.74 -10.71
CA PHE A 129 21.11 -13.55 -11.11
C PHE A 129 21.69 -14.41 -9.97
N THR A 130 20.96 -14.56 -8.85
CA THR A 130 21.34 -15.45 -7.75
C THR A 130 20.42 -16.67 -7.68
N PRO A 131 20.86 -17.81 -7.09
CA PRO A 131 20.02 -18.98 -6.92
C PRO A 131 18.69 -18.66 -6.21
N THR A 132 17.63 -19.39 -6.54
CA THR A 132 16.29 -19.11 -5.97
C THR A 132 16.26 -19.42 -4.49
N GLN A 133 16.17 -18.37 -3.65
CA GLN A 133 16.10 -18.50 -2.20
C GLN A 133 15.50 -17.23 -1.57
N LEU A 134 14.77 -17.40 -0.47
CA LEU A 134 14.49 -16.30 0.46
C LEU A 134 15.53 -16.34 1.57
N VAL A 135 16.48 -15.41 1.53
CA VAL A 135 17.58 -15.35 2.49
C VAL A 135 17.27 -14.29 3.53
N ILE A 136 17.35 -14.64 4.82
CA ILE A 136 17.31 -13.64 5.90
C ILE A 136 18.54 -12.75 5.74
N SER A 137 18.31 -11.51 5.31
CA SER A 137 19.34 -10.52 5.01
C SER A 137 18.82 -9.14 5.40
N PRO A 138 18.81 -8.82 6.71
CA PRO A 138 18.25 -7.57 7.18
C PRO A 138 19.02 -6.37 6.62
N VAL A 139 18.29 -5.38 6.14
CA VAL A 139 18.90 -4.21 5.49
C VAL A 139 19.60 -3.35 6.52
N PRO A 140 20.80 -2.79 6.24
CA PRO A 140 21.56 -1.97 7.18
C PRO A 140 20.96 -0.56 7.38
N VAL A 141 19.76 -0.52 7.99
CA VAL A 141 19.06 0.67 8.49
C VAL A 141 18.94 0.61 10.01
N PRO A 142 18.69 1.73 10.70
CA PRO A 142 18.43 1.73 12.14
C PRO A 142 17.35 0.70 12.52
N SER A 143 17.57 -0.02 13.62
CA SER A 143 16.65 -1.07 14.09
C SER A 143 15.23 -0.54 14.29
N GLY A 144 15.09 0.67 14.82
CA GLY A 144 13.81 1.36 14.98
C GLY A 144 13.03 1.41 13.65
N LEU A 145 13.63 1.92 12.58
CA LEU A 145 12.99 1.99 11.26
C LEU A 145 12.58 0.60 10.76
N ARG A 146 13.44 -0.41 10.93
CA ARG A 146 13.16 -1.79 10.48
C ARG A 146 11.95 -2.38 11.22
N TRP A 147 11.87 -2.20 12.53
CA TRP A 147 10.72 -2.66 13.33
C TRP A 147 9.46 -1.84 13.06
N THR A 148 9.59 -0.54 12.83
CA THR A 148 8.46 0.31 12.42
C THR A 148 7.85 -0.20 11.11
N MET A 149 8.64 -0.70 10.15
CA MET A 149 8.09 -1.33 8.94
C MET A 149 7.22 -2.54 9.27
N LEU A 150 7.58 -3.36 10.26
CA LEU A 150 6.75 -4.51 10.65
C LEU A 150 5.45 -4.07 11.32
N VAL A 151 5.49 -3.02 12.15
CA VAL A 151 4.27 -2.41 12.74
C VAL A 151 3.37 -1.86 11.64
N LEU A 152 3.93 -1.16 10.66
CA LEU A 152 3.20 -0.65 9.51
C LEU A 152 2.62 -1.78 8.66
N ALA A 153 3.36 -2.88 8.46
CA ALA A 153 2.88 -4.08 7.77
C ALA A 153 1.63 -4.68 8.44
N ALA A 154 1.61 -4.70 9.76
CA ALA A 154 0.45 -5.15 10.53
C ALA A 154 -0.71 -4.14 10.45
N GLY A 155 -0.42 -2.84 10.56
CA GLY A 155 -1.43 -1.78 10.46
C GLY A 155 -2.16 -1.79 9.11
N VAL A 156 -1.40 -1.84 8.02
CA VAL A 156 -1.97 -1.91 6.67
C VAL A 156 -2.71 -3.23 6.41
N LEU A 157 -2.26 -4.36 6.98
CA LEU A 157 -3.00 -5.62 6.91
C LEU A 157 -4.37 -5.50 7.59
N LEU A 158 -4.41 -4.92 8.79
CA LEU A 158 -5.66 -4.71 9.53
C LEU A 158 -6.61 -3.77 8.79
N SER A 159 -6.06 -2.71 8.18
CA SER A 159 -6.80 -1.79 7.30
C SER A 159 -7.41 -2.54 6.11
N GLY A 160 -6.61 -3.30 5.36
CA GLY A 160 -7.11 -4.03 4.19
C GLY A 160 -8.13 -5.13 4.54
N VAL A 161 -7.96 -5.81 5.68
CA VAL A 161 -8.98 -6.77 6.17
C VAL A 161 -10.28 -6.04 6.49
N ARG A 162 -10.22 -4.88 7.12
CA ARG A 162 -11.41 -4.05 7.42
C ARG A 162 -12.10 -3.61 6.13
N ASP A 163 -11.35 -3.14 5.14
CA ASP A 163 -11.92 -2.70 3.86
C ASP A 163 -12.57 -3.86 3.11
N LEU A 164 -11.95 -5.04 3.11
CA LEU A 164 -12.55 -6.25 2.55
C LEU A 164 -13.84 -6.64 3.28
N CYS A 165 -13.85 -6.55 4.62
CA CYS A 165 -15.05 -6.77 5.43
C CYS A 165 -16.15 -5.74 5.15
N ALA A 166 -15.78 -4.48 4.90
CA ALA A 166 -16.70 -3.40 4.54
C ALA A 166 -17.28 -3.59 3.14
N ALA A 167 -16.45 -3.98 2.17
CA ALA A 167 -16.84 -4.34 0.82
C ALA A 167 -17.81 -5.54 0.78
N ALA A 168 -17.63 -6.49 1.70
CA ALA A 168 -18.51 -7.64 1.89
C ALA A 168 -19.74 -7.34 2.79
N GLU A 169 -19.90 -6.10 3.24
CA GLU A 169 -21.00 -5.64 4.09
C GLU A 169 -21.12 -6.36 5.44
N LEU A 170 -20.06 -6.99 5.95
CA LEU A 170 -20.10 -7.73 7.22
C LEU A 170 -20.55 -6.84 8.40
N PRO A 171 -21.30 -7.36 9.39
CA PRO A 171 -21.75 -6.56 10.53
C PRO A 171 -20.58 -5.88 11.27
N GLY A 172 -20.73 -4.60 11.60
CA GLY A 172 -19.72 -3.84 12.35
C GLY A 172 -18.52 -3.32 11.54
N SER A 173 -18.33 -3.75 10.28
CA SER A 173 -17.18 -3.34 9.45
C SER A 173 -17.16 -1.85 9.07
N ALA A 174 -18.29 -1.16 9.19
CA ALA A 174 -18.39 0.27 8.96
C ALA A 174 -18.01 1.13 10.18
N TRP A 175 -17.89 0.55 11.38
CA TRP A 175 -17.60 1.30 12.61
C TRP A 175 -16.29 2.10 12.48
N PRO A 176 -16.21 3.36 12.94
CA PRO A 176 -17.17 4.10 13.76
C PRO A 176 -18.25 4.84 12.95
N TRP A 177 -18.35 4.60 11.65
CA TRP A 177 -19.24 5.32 10.76
C TRP A 177 -20.62 4.65 10.66
N VAL A 178 -21.65 5.49 10.51
CA VAL A 178 -23.01 5.04 10.21
C VAL A 178 -23.10 4.73 8.72
N ARG A 179 -23.63 3.55 8.37
CA ARG A 179 -23.89 3.19 6.96
C ARG A 179 -24.94 4.13 6.37
N ARG A 180 -24.62 4.73 5.23
CA ARG A 180 -25.49 5.65 4.48
C ARG A 180 -26.14 4.98 3.28
#